data_AF-A0A2W6C4X7-F1
#
_entry.id   AF-A0A2W6C4X7-F1
#
_cell.length_a   1.000
_cell.length_b   1.000
_cell.length_c   1.000
_cell.angle_alpha   90.00
_cell.angle_beta   90.00
_cell.angle_gamma   90.00
#
_symmetry.space_group_name_H-M   'P 1'
#
loop_
_entity.id
_entity.type
_entity.pdbx_description
1 polymer ?
#
loop_
_entity_poly.entity_id
_entity_poly.type
_entity_poly.pdbx_seq_one_letter_code
_entity_poly.pdbx_strand_id
1 'polypeptide(L)'
;MNWNSLRPWLGTLVRLVLGVVWLWAGWSKLHDPRAFVQTVRVYDATPEWLSKAIGYGLPMLEVCLGVLLIVGMAVRICAIVSAVLLVVFLVGIVQVAARGIKLDCGCFGGGGATTGGTQYLLDIARDVGLLVLAAYLIVWSLTRISIEEFLARNDYVEPPSAKRMRSDHGLRKYNALLAARHKEARERTRYVNGSLAIVVVLVSVIGIGVQAGRAKITGDLTAANASAANGVVYGKKAAATVDVYEDFQCPNCQAFEQAAGATLEADVVANKAQVRYHTMAFLDGNSNGNRYSSRAANAALCASDAGAAAFVKFHDVLFKANVQPKEGTSGRSDADFIGYAQQAGLAPAQVTTLTTCVQSEQHKALVQAITERSSAHGVTGTPTVYVNGKQLKTVDLAALTAAIAAADAKGPAPVPSPTPIPTPTSTKSATVSKSPSPKASSSTKP
;
A
#
# COMPACT_ATOMS: atom_id res chain seq x y z
N MET A 1 -8.85 50.95 -0.90
CA MET A 1 -9.64 49.70 -0.90
C MET A 1 -9.93 49.33 0.55
N ASN A 2 -11.21 49.28 0.96
CA ASN A 2 -11.57 49.10 2.37
C ASN A 2 -11.33 47.65 2.82
N TRP A 3 -10.67 47.46 3.97
CA TRP A 3 -10.38 46.14 4.54
C TRP A 3 -11.61 45.24 4.63
N ASN A 4 -12.76 45.82 4.98
CA ASN A 4 -14.04 45.10 5.07
C ASN A 4 -14.52 44.52 3.74
N SER A 5 -14.14 45.12 2.61
CA SER A 5 -14.47 44.63 1.27
C SER A 5 -13.44 43.62 0.76
N LEU A 6 -12.17 43.76 1.13
CA LEU A 6 -11.07 42.90 0.68
C LEU A 6 -11.00 41.57 1.46
N ARG A 7 -11.20 41.62 2.79
CA ARG A 7 -11.07 40.47 3.69
C ARG A 7 -11.87 39.23 3.26
N PRO A 8 -13.14 39.35 2.81
CA PRO A 8 -13.92 38.18 2.39
C PRO A 8 -13.43 37.53 1.09
N TRP A 9 -12.82 38.30 0.19
CA TRP A 9 -12.20 37.79 -1.04
C TRP A 9 -10.88 37.08 -0.74
N LEU A 10 -10.07 37.68 0.14
CA LEU A 10 -8.87 37.04 0.65
C LEU A 10 -9.20 35.71 1.35
N GLY A 11 -10.26 35.66 2.16
CA GLY A 11 -10.72 34.42 2.78
C GLY A 11 -11.12 33.35 1.76
N THR A 12 -11.79 33.72 0.67
CA THR A 12 -12.08 32.78 -0.43
C THR A 12 -10.79 32.22 -1.04
N LEU A 13 -9.81 33.07 -1.33
CA LEU A 13 -8.53 32.64 -1.90
C LEU A 13 -7.79 31.68 -0.97
N VAL A 14 -7.64 32.06 0.30
CA VAL A 14 -6.96 31.25 1.34
C VAL A 14 -7.61 29.88 1.47
N ARG A 15 -8.95 29.83 1.46
CA ARG A 15 -9.74 28.60 1.51
C ARG A 15 -9.50 27.70 0.30
N LEU A 16 -9.48 28.26 -0.91
CA LEU A 16 -9.23 27.48 -2.13
C LEU A 16 -7.80 26.94 -2.17
N VAL A 17 -6.81 27.74 -1.79
CA VAL A 17 -5.41 27.29 -1.71
C VAL A 17 -5.28 26.11 -0.74
N LEU A 18 -5.80 26.24 0.48
CA LEU A 18 -5.74 25.18 1.48
C LEU A 18 -6.49 23.92 1.00
N GLY A 19 -7.65 24.08 0.38
CA GLY A 19 -8.44 22.97 -0.15
C GLY A 19 -7.76 22.22 -1.30
N VAL A 20 -7.15 22.93 -2.26
CA VAL A 20 -6.39 22.33 -3.36
C VAL A 20 -5.17 21.57 -2.85
N VAL A 21 -4.45 22.14 -1.88
CA VAL A 21 -3.29 21.48 -1.26
C VAL A 21 -3.71 20.16 -0.60
N TRP A 22 -4.80 20.14 0.16
CA TRP A 22 -5.31 18.91 0.77
C TRP A 22 -5.77 17.88 -0.24
N LEU A 23 -6.46 18.30 -1.32
CA LEU A 23 -6.83 17.38 -2.40
C LEU A 23 -5.61 16.76 -3.05
N TRP A 24 -4.59 17.57 -3.34
CA TRP A 24 -3.38 17.08 -3.98
C TRP A 24 -2.56 16.18 -3.04
N ALA A 25 -2.48 16.53 -1.75
CA ALA A 25 -1.85 15.73 -0.71
C ALA A 25 -2.55 14.38 -0.50
N GLY A 26 -3.89 14.36 -0.48
CA GLY A 26 -4.67 13.14 -0.35
C GLY A 26 -4.59 12.27 -1.60
N TRP A 27 -4.77 12.87 -2.78
CA TRP A 27 -4.72 12.16 -4.06
C TRP A 27 -3.37 11.48 -4.30
N SER A 28 -2.26 12.19 -4.05
CA SER A 28 -0.91 11.62 -4.19
C SER A 28 -0.67 10.42 -3.27
N LYS A 29 -1.18 10.45 -2.04
CA LYS A 29 -1.07 9.32 -1.09
C LYS A 29 -1.97 8.14 -1.45
N LEU A 30 -3.06 8.36 -2.19
CA LEU A 30 -3.95 7.30 -2.65
C LEU A 30 -3.40 6.50 -3.83
N HIS A 31 -2.44 7.06 -4.57
CA HIS A 31 -1.82 6.37 -5.69
C HIS A 31 -0.86 5.27 -5.22
N ASP A 32 -0.18 5.48 -4.08
CA ASP A 32 0.69 4.47 -3.44
C ASP A 32 0.50 4.46 -1.90
N PRO A 33 -0.55 3.80 -1.41
CA PRO A 33 -0.84 3.76 0.01
C PRO A 33 0.17 2.94 0.82
N ARG A 34 0.98 2.08 0.19
CA ARG A 34 2.01 1.29 0.88
C ARG A 34 3.26 2.11 1.16
N ALA A 35 3.74 2.90 0.20
CA ALA A 35 4.85 3.82 0.40
C ALA A 35 4.54 4.82 1.53
N PHE A 36 3.28 5.27 1.61
CA PHE A 36 2.83 6.12 2.70
C PHE A 36 2.80 5.38 4.05
N VAL A 37 2.25 4.16 4.11
CA VAL A 37 2.27 3.32 5.34
C VAL A 37 3.71 3.05 5.80
N GLN A 38 4.63 2.77 4.88
CA GLN A 38 6.05 2.56 5.19
C GLN A 38 6.69 3.83 5.74
N THR A 39 6.39 4.99 5.15
CA THR A 39 6.84 6.29 5.66
C THR A 39 6.32 6.54 7.08
N VAL A 40 5.04 6.22 7.36
CA VAL A 40 4.45 6.32 8.72
C VAL A 40 5.17 5.40 9.72
N ARG A 41 5.62 4.21 9.29
CA ARG A 41 6.36 3.28 10.15
C ARG A 41 7.75 3.79 10.55
N VAL A 42 8.40 4.60 9.71
CA VAL A 42 9.73 5.17 10.01
C VAL A 42 9.69 6.16 11.18
N TYR A 43 8.53 6.71 11.52
CA TYR A 43 8.38 7.58 12.69
C TYR A 43 8.47 6.84 14.03
N ASP A 44 8.41 5.49 14.02
CA ASP A 44 8.64 4.58 15.17
C ASP A 44 7.83 4.90 16.45
N ALA A 45 6.74 5.66 16.30
CA ALA A 45 5.96 6.24 17.40
C ALA A 45 4.56 5.62 17.55
N THR A 46 4.15 4.70 16.69
CA THR A 46 2.79 4.15 16.68
C THR A 46 2.76 2.62 16.55
N PRO A 47 1.88 1.91 17.27
CA PRO A 47 1.64 0.48 17.07
C PRO A 47 1.21 0.15 15.64
N GLU A 48 1.46 -1.08 15.18
CA GLU A 48 1.22 -1.51 13.79
C GLU A 48 -0.22 -1.27 13.31
N TRP A 49 -1.21 -1.49 14.19
CA TRP A 49 -2.62 -1.25 13.89
C TRP A 49 -2.91 0.23 13.64
N LEU A 50 -2.22 1.11 14.36
CA LEU A 50 -2.37 2.56 14.26
C LEU A 50 -1.66 3.11 13.02
N SER A 51 -0.47 2.60 12.68
CA SER A 51 0.21 2.95 11.43
C SER A 51 -0.61 2.58 10.19
N LYS A 52 -1.30 1.44 10.21
CA LYS A 52 -2.23 1.02 9.13
C LYS A 52 -3.48 1.90 9.09
N ALA A 53 -4.07 2.21 10.25
CA ALA A 53 -5.23 3.08 10.33
C ALA A 53 -4.92 4.50 9.82
N ILE A 54 -3.77 5.06 10.17
CA ILE A 54 -3.30 6.36 9.69
C ILE A 54 -2.98 6.28 8.20
N GLY A 55 -2.20 5.27 7.77
CA GLY A 55 -1.77 5.15 6.38
C GLY A 55 -2.91 5.02 5.37
N TYR A 56 -4.01 4.34 5.74
CA TYR A 56 -5.18 4.22 4.87
C TYR A 56 -6.26 5.28 5.13
N GLY A 57 -6.40 5.74 6.37
CA GLY A 57 -7.46 6.68 6.75
C GLY A 57 -7.12 8.13 6.48
N LEU A 58 -5.87 8.52 6.70
CA LEU A 58 -5.43 9.90 6.55
C LEU A 58 -5.60 10.42 5.11
N PRO A 59 -5.21 9.71 4.03
CA PRO A 59 -5.42 10.20 2.66
C PRO A 59 -6.90 10.46 2.33
N MET A 60 -7.82 9.65 2.85
CA MET A 60 -9.27 9.87 2.69
C MET A 60 -9.73 11.13 3.41
N LEU A 61 -9.26 11.32 4.65
CA LEU A 61 -9.54 12.52 5.43
C LEU A 61 -9.04 13.78 4.71
N GLU A 62 -7.83 13.75 4.14
CA GLU A 62 -7.24 14.84 3.37
C GLU A 62 -8.10 15.20 2.15
N VAL A 63 -8.55 14.21 1.37
CA VAL A 63 -9.45 14.44 0.22
C VAL A 63 -10.77 15.05 0.68
N CYS A 64 -11.39 14.50 1.74
CA CYS A 64 -12.63 15.05 2.29
C CYS A 64 -12.46 16.51 2.73
N LEU A 65 -11.40 16.83 3.48
CA LEU A 65 -11.10 18.20 3.90
C LEU A 65 -10.91 19.13 2.69
N GLY A 66 -10.20 18.66 1.65
CA GLY A 66 -9.99 19.41 0.42
C GLY A 66 -11.29 19.77 -0.30
N VAL A 67 -12.19 18.78 -0.48
CA VAL A 67 -13.52 19.01 -1.10
C VAL A 67 -14.34 20.01 -0.28
N LEU A 68 -14.40 19.85 1.05
CA LEU A 68 -15.21 20.70 1.91
C LEU A 68 -14.72 22.14 1.96
N LEU A 69 -13.40 22.32 1.97
CA LEU A 69 -12.79 23.64 1.86
C LEU A 69 -13.10 24.25 0.49
N ILE A 70 -13.00 23.54 -0.63
CA ILE A 70 -13.31 24.08 -1.96
C ILE A 70 -14.78 24.46 -2.12
N VAL A 71 -15.69 23.62 -1.61
CA VAL A 71 -17.14 23.89 -1.63
C VAL A 71 -17.51 25.02 -0.67
N GLY A 72 -16.74 25.21 0.40
CA GLY A 72 -16.97 26.27 1.39
C GLY A 72 -18.07 25.89 2.37
N MET A 73 -17.97 24.67 2.88
CA MET A 73 -18.87 24.13 3.88
C MET A 73 -18.07 23.74 5.13
N ALA A 74 -18.59 24.06 6.32
CA ALA A 74 -17.91 23.86 7.60
C ALA A 74 -16.50 24.48 7.64
N VAL A 75 -16.30 25.67 7.06
CA VAL A 75 -14.96 26.24 6.77
C VAL A 75 -14.12 26.35 8.03
N ARG A 76 -14.73 26.82 9.12
CA ARG A 76 -14.05 26.97 10.41
C ARG A 76 -13.63 25.62 10.99
N ILE A 77 -14.48 24.59 10.89
CA ILE A 77 -14.17 23.24 11.39
C ILE A 77 -13.06 22.62 10.54
N CYS A 78 -13.17 22.69 9.21
CA CYS A 78 -12.14 22.18 8.30
C CYS A 78 -10.79 22.86 8.53
N ALA A 79 -10.77 24.17 8.80
CA ALA A 79 -9.55 24.91 9.13
C ALA A 79 -8.94 24.47 10.48
N ILE A 80 -9.76 24.22 11.52
CA ILE A 80 -9.28 23.67 12.80
C ILE A 80 -8.66 22.29 12.60
N VAL A 81 -9.36 21.38 11.90
CA VAL A 81 -8.83 20.03 11.64
C VAL A 81 -7.55 20.11 10.82
N SER A 82 -7.50 20.98 9.80
CA SER A 82 -6.30 21.22 8.99
C SER A 82 -5.13 21.70 9.85
N ALA A 83 -5.36 22.66 10.75
CA ALA A 83 -4.33 23.18 11.64
C ALA A 83 -3.79 22.09 12.57
N VAL A 84 -4.66 21.25 13.14
CA VAL A 84 -4.25 20.12 13.99
C VAL A 84 -3.40 19.12 13.21
N LEU A 85 -3.83 18.73 12.00
CA LEU A 85 -3.07 17.80 11.16
C LEU A 85 -1.70 18.36 10.76
N LEU A 86 -1.64 19.63 10.38
CA LEU A 86 -0.38 20.31 10.03
C LEU A 86 0.58 20.38 11.23
N VAL A 87 0.06 20.63 12.44
CA VAL A 87 0.89 20.59 13.66
C VAL A 87 1.43 19.17 13.90
N VAL A 88 0.61 18.13 13.74
CA VAL A 88 1.06 16.74 13.88
C VAL A 88 2.14 16.39 12.85
N PHE A 89 1.97 16.78 11.58
CA PHE A 89 2.99 16.57 10.54
C PHE A 89 4.27 17.34 10.82
N LEU A 90 4.16 18.60 11.25
CA LEU A 90 5.32 19.41 11.61
C LEU A 90 6.11 18.78 12.76
N VAL A 91 5.44 18.29 13.80
CA VAL A 91 6.07 17.56 14.91
C VAL A 91 6.79 16.31 14.40
N GLY A 92 6.14 15.54 13.51
CA GLY A 92 6.75 14.35 12.90
C GLY A 92 8.01 14.67 12.11
N ILE A 93 7.97 15.67 11.23
CA ILE A 93 9.13 16.09 10.41
C ILE A 93 10.27 16.59 11.30
N VAL A 94 9.96 17.42 12.31
CA VAL A 94 10.96 17.93 13.27
C VAL A 94 11.59 16.78 14.08
N GLN A 95 10.80 15.80 14.51
CA GLN A 95 11.29 14.62 15.23
C GLN A 95 12.25 13.78 14.35
N VAL A 96 11.91 13.57 13.08
CA VAL A 96 12.76 12.82 12.14
C VAL A 96 14.04 13.58 11.82
N ALA A 97 13.94 14.88 11.56
CA ALA A 97 15.08 15.75 11.33
C ALA A 97 16.04 15.76 12.53
N ALA A 98 15.51 15.82 13.76
CA ALA A 98 16.29 15.78 15.00
C ALA A 98 17.03 14.44 15.20
N ARG A 99 16.52 13.34 14.63
CA ARG A 99 17.15 12.01 14.67
C ARG A 99 18.17 11.78 13.54
N GLY A 100 18.34 12.74 12.63
CA GLY A 100 19.31 12.67 11.54
C GLY A 100 19.00 11.59 10.49
N ILE A 101 17.77 11.07 10.46
CA ILE A 101 17.35 10.10 9.45
C ILE A 101 17.16 10.86 8.14
N LYS A 102 17.72 10.38 7.02
CA LYS A 102 17.57 11.01 5.70
C LYS A 102 16.34 10.44 5.00
N LEU A 103 15.24 11.19 5.00
CA LEU A 103 14.01 10.87 4.27
C LEU A 103 13.58 12.05 3.42
N ASP A 104 13.09 11.77 2.22
CA ASP A 104 12.28 12.74 1.48
C ASP A 104 10.86 12.74 2.05
N CYS A 105 10.64 13.53 3.10
CA CYS A 105 9.33 13.72 3.72
C CYS A 105 8.45 14.64 2.86
N GLY A 106 8.01 14.18 1.70
CA GLY A 106 7.09 14.95 0.86
C GLY A 106 5.64 14.90 1.37
N CYS A 107 5.01 16.06 1.57
CA CYS A 107 3.56 16.21 1.82
C CYS A 107 2.69 15.55 0.72
N PHE A 108 3.29 15.27 -0.45
CA PHE A 108 2.65 14.85 -1.68
C PHE A 108 3.03 13.44 -2.15
N GLY A 109 3.15 12.51 -1.20
CA GLY A 109 3.22 11.07 -1.50
C GLY A 109 4.56 10.56 -2.04
N GLY A 110 5.60 11.41 -2.16
CA GLY A 110 6.93 11.02 -2.66
C GLY A 110 7.86 10.36 -1.64
N GLY A 111 7.34 9.77 -0.56
CA GLY A 111 8.14 9.30 0.58
C GLY A 111 8.95 8.04 0.30
N GLY A 112 10.29 8.15 0.41
CA GLY A 112 11.24 7.04 0.33
C GLY A 112 12.64 7.46 0.82
N ALA A 113 13.47 6.48 1.19
CA ALA A 113 14.87 6.75 1.55
C ALA A 113 15.64 7.16 0.28
N THR A 114 16.15 8.38 0.22
CA THR A 114 16.92 8.88 -0.93
C THR A 114 18.38 9.12 -0.56
N THR A 115 19.25 9.03 -1.56
CA THR A 115 20.70 9.24 -1.44
C THR A 115 21.10 10.72 -1.63
N GLY A 116 20.11 11.62 -1.76
CA GLY A 116 20.28 13.06 -2.04
C GLY A 116 20.16 13.98 -0.81
N GLY A 117 20.18 15.29 -1.06
CA GLY A 117 20.10 16.33 -0.03
C GLY A 117 18.69 16.49 0.55
N THR A 118 18.58 16.56 1.87
CA THR A 118 17.31 16.66 2.60
C THR A 118 16.68 18.05 2.49
N GLN A 119 15.41 18.15 2.10
CA GLN A 119 14.68 19.43 2.00
C GLN A 119 13.83 19.80 3.23
N TYR A 120 14.23 19.39 4.44
CA TYR A 120 13.46 19.63 5.67
C TYR A 120 13.04 21.09 5.87
N LEU A 121 13.90 22.05 5.52
CA LEU A 121 13.60 23.47 5.66
C LEU A 121 12.44 23.92 4.76
N LEU A 122 12.36 23.41 3.53
CA LEU A 122 11.27 23.74 2.61
C LEU A 122 9.95 23.12 3.08
N ASP A 123 9.99 21.88 3.55
CA ASP A 123 8.80 21.18 4.07
C ASP A 123 8.26 21.86 5.33
N ILE A 124 9.13 22.21 6.27
CA ILE A 124 8.77 22.97 7.48
C ILE A 124 8.20 24.34 7.10
N ALA A 125 8.84 25.08 6.21
CA ALA A 125 8.38 26.40 5.80
C ALA A 125 7.00 26.35 5.10
N ARG A 126 6.78 25.34 4.24
CA ARG A 126 5.48 25.10 3.60
C ARG A 126 4.42 24.82 4.66
N ASP A 127 4.66 23.88 5.56
CA ASP A 127 3.67 23.45 6.55
C ASP A 127 3.33 24.58 7.54
N VAL A 128 4.32 25.40 7.92
CA VAL A 128 4.10 26.65 8.69
C VAL A 128 3.27 27.66 7.89
N GLY A 129 3.55 27.83 6.59
CA GLY A 129 2.76 28.69 5.72
C GLY A 129 1.30 28.25 5.65
N LEU A 130 1.05 26.95 5.46
CA LEU A 130 -0.30 26.37 5.46
C LEU A 130 -1.00 26.50 6.82
N LEU A 131 -0.25 26.40 7.92
CA LEU A 131 -0.78 26.57 9.27
C LEU A 131 -1.25 28.03 9.50
N VAL A 132 -0.51 29.02 8.99
CA VAL A 132 -0.94 30.43 9.03
C VAL A 132 -2.22 30.64 8.23
N LEU A 133 -2.32 30.03 7.05
CA LEU A 133 -3.55 30.07 6.24
C LEU A 133 -4.74 29.45 6.97
N ALA A 134 -4.54 28.32 7.65
CA ALA A 134 -5.56 27.69 8.48
C ALA A 134 -5.97 28.60 9.65
N ALA A 135 -5.01 29.20 10.36
CA ALA A 135 -5.28 30.13 11.46
C ALA A 135 -6.08 31.37 10.99
N TYR A 136 -5.78 31.90 9.80
CA TYR A 136 -6.55 32.99 9.20
C TYR A 136 -8.03 32.61 9.04
N LEU A 137 -8.33 31.41 8.54
CA LEU A 137 -9.72 30.93 8.36
C LEU A 137 -10.42 30.61 9.68
N ILE A 138 -9.69 30.28 10.75
CA ILE A 138 -10.26 30.07 12.09
C ILE A 138 -10.77 31.40 12.69
N VAL A 139 -10.00 32.48 12.48
CA VAL A 139 -10.34 33.82 12.98
C VAL A 139 -11.36 34.51 12.08
N TRP A 140 -11.23 34.35 10.75
CA TRP A 140 -12.09 34.98 9.75
C TRP A 140 -12.68 33.94 8.79
N SER A 141 -13.66 33.16 9.27
CA SER A 141 -14.27 32.08 8.49
C SER A 141 -15.27 32.54 7.42
N LEU A 142 -15.70 33.81 7.44
CA LEU A 142 -16.66 34.35 6.47
C LEU A 142 -15.98 34.60 5.12
N THR A 143 -16.34 33.80 4.12
CA THR A 143 -15.81 33.88 2.75
C THR A 143 -16.93 34.17 1.75
N ARG A 144 -16.65 34.99 0.73
CA ARG A 144 -17.68 35.55 -0.17
C ARG A 144 -18.41 34.51 -1.04
N ILE A 145 -17.71 33.46 -1.45
CA ILE A 145 -18.23 32.41 -2.34
C ILE A 145 -18.21 31.09 -1.57
N SER A 146 -19.18 30.88 -0.68
CA SER A 146 -19.27 29.65 0.11
C SER A 146 -20.72 29.22 0.29
N ILE A 147 -20.95 27.91 0.43
CA ILE A 147 -22.27 27.39 0.76
C ILE A 147 -22.72 27.93 2.13
N GLU A 148 -21.81 28.10 3.08
CA GLU A 148 -22.10 28.73 4.37
C GLU A 148 -22.65 30.15 4.23
N GLU A 149 -22.02 31.00 3.40
CA GLU A 149 -22.48 32.36 3.15
C GLU A 149 -23.84 32.38 2.41
N PHE A 150 -24.05 31.45 1.47
CA PHE A 150 -25.33 31.30 0.79
C PHE A 150 -26.45 30.92 1.78
N LEU A 151 -26.18 29.98 2.68
CA LEU A 151 -27.12 29.57 3.72
C LEU A 151 -27.36 30.66 4.78
N ALA A 152 -26.32 31.42 5.13
CA ALA A 152 -26.40 32.52 6.09
C ALA A 152 -27.15 33.73 5.53
N ARG A 153 -27.05 34.00 4.21
CA ARG A 153 -27.83 35.06 3.55
C ARG A 153 -29.34 34.85 3.70
N ASN A 154 -29.78 33.60 3.72
CA ASN A 154 -31.19 33.25 3.88
C ASN A 154 -31.70 33.41 5.33
N ASP A 155 -30.80 33.63 6.30
CA ASP A 155 -31.14 33.85 7.72
C ASP A 155 -31.27 35.34 8.08
N TYR A 156 -31.13 36.25 7.11
CA TYR A 156 -31.20 37.68 7.33
C TYR A 156 -32.62 38.11 7.74
N VAL A 157 -32.73 38.80 8.89
CA VAL A 157 -33.98 39.40 9.36
C VAL A 157 -33.94 40.89 9.05
N GLU A 158 -34.79 41.32 8.13
CA GLU A 158 -34.88 42.74 7.76
C GLU A 158 -35.34 43.57 8.97
N PRO A 159 -34.59 44.63 9.35
CA PRO A 159 -34.95 45.45 10.49
C PRO A 159 -36.24 46.23 10.20
N PRO A 160 -37.21 46.29 11.14
CA PRO A 160 -38.43 47.07 10.97
C PRO A 160 -38.13 48.57 10.89
N SER A 161 -39.06 49.37 10.37
CA SER A 161 -38.85 50.82 10.24
C SER A 161 -38.55 51.50 11.59
N ALA A 162 -37.75 52.57 11.58
CA ALA A 162 -37.33 53.30 12.78
C ALA A 162 -38.51 53.75 13.66
N LYS A 163 -39.65 54.09 13.05
CA LYS A 163 -40.90 54.45 13.75
C LYS A 163 -41.47 53.28 14.57
N ARG A 164 -41.33 52.04 14.09
CA ARG A 164 -41.84 50.81 14.72
C ARG A 164 -40.92 50.33 15.84
N MET A 165 -39.61 50.60 15.75
CA MET A 165 -38.62 50.33 16.80
C MET A 165 -38.70 51.26 18.02
N ARG A 166 -39.34 52.44 17.90
CA ARG A 166 -39.54 53.37 19.04
C ARG A 166 -40.52 52.84 20.09
N SER A 167 -41.32 51.83 19.77
CA SER A 167 -42.25 51.20 20.71
C SER A 167 -41.59 49.99 21.40
N ASP A 168 -41.72 49.87 22.72
CA ASP A 168 -41.22 48.73 23.49
C ASP A 168 -41.74 47.39 22.94
N HIS A 169 -43.01 47.37 22.53
CA HIS A 169 -43.62 46.20 21.91
C HIS A 169 -42.95 45.82 20.58
N GLY A 170 -42.61 46.82 19.75
CA GLY A 170 -41.91 46.61 18.48
C GLY A 170 -40.48 46.10 18.67
N LEU A 171 -39.74 46.63 19.64
CA LEU A 171 -38.39 46.18 19.97
C LEU A 171 -38.38 44.75 20.54
N ARG A 172 -39.30 44.43 21.46
CA ARG A 172 -39.45 43.05 22.00
C ARG A 172 -39.78 42.05 20.90
N LYS A 173 -40.70 42.42 19.98
CA LYS A 173 -41.05 41.56 18.84
C LYS A 173 -39.88 41.33 17.90
N TYR A 174 -39.10 42.37 17.59
CA TYR A 174 -37.90 42.24 16.76
C TYR A 174 -36.84 41.35 17.43
N ASN A 175 -36.53 41.58 18.70
CA ASN A 175 -35.57 40.77 19.45
C ASN A 175 -36.01 39.30 19.58
N ALA A 176 -37.31 39.06 19.75
CA ALA A 176 -37.87 37.71 19.76
C ALA A 176 -37.74 37.01 18.39
N LEU A 177 -37.99 37.72 17.29
CA LEU A 177 -37.81 37.19 15.93
C LEU A 177 -36.32 36.91 15.61
N LEU A 178 -35.42 37.82 15.99
CA LEU A 178 -33.99 37.64 15.82
C LEU A 178 -33.47 36.45 16.64
N ALA A 179 -33.92 36.33 17.90
CA ALA A 179 -33.56 35.21 18.78
C ALA A 179 -34.10 33.87 18.24
N ALA A 180 -35.33 33.83 17.72
CA ALA A 180 -35.92 32.65 17.10
C ALA A 180 -35.12 32.23 15.84
N ARG A 181 -34.80 33.17 14.96
CA ARG A 181 -34.00 32.91 13.74
C ARG A 181 -32.58 32.49 14.06
N HIS A 182 -31.91 33.10 15.05
CA HIS A 182 -30.61 32.63 15.52
C HIS A 182 -30.67 31.23 16.14
N LYS A 183 -31.76 30.87 16.80
CA LYS A 183 -31.97 29.51 17.31
C LYS A 183 -32.09 28.50 16.15
N GLU A 184 -32.94 28.78 15.17
CA GLU A 184 -33.11 27.95 13.96
C GLU A 184 -31.80 27.80 13.18
N ALA A 185 -31.08 28.90 12.96
CA ALA A 185 -29.79 28.89 12.28
C ALA A 185 -28.76 28.02 13.03
N ARG A 186 -28.66 28.14 14.36
CA ARG A 186 -27.77 27.28 15.18
C ARG A 186 -28.18 25.82 15.14
N GLU A 187 -29.47 25.51 15.13
CA GLU A 187 -29.97 24.13 14.97
C GLU A 187 -29.60 23.57 13.60
N ARG A 188 -29.90 24.30 12.52
CA ARG A 188 -29.54 23.91 11.16
C ARG A 188 -28.02 23.72 11.00
N THR A 189 -27.21 24.66 11.47
CA THR A 189 -25.74 24.54 11.41
C THR A 189 -25.24 23.35 12.21
N ARG A 190 -25.82 23.06 13.39
CA ARG A 190 -25.47 21.86 14.17
C ARG A 190 -25.81 20.57 13.42
N TYR A 191 -26.99 20.48 12.81
CA TYR A 191 -27.39 19.30 12.04
C TYR A 191 -26.57 19.12 10.77
N VAL A 192 -26.33 20.19 10.01
CA VAL A 192 -25.49 20.15 8.81
C VAL A 192 -24.07 19.73 9.17
N ASN A 193 -23.45 20.36 10.17
CA ASN A 193 -22.09 19.99 10.60
C ASN A 193 -22.04 18.57 11.18
N GLY A 194 -23.05 18.15 11.94
CA GLY A 194 -23.17 16.79 12.46
C GLY A 194 -23.29 15.75 11.35
N SER A 195 -24.20 15.98 10.39
CA SER A 195 -24.37 15.09 9.23
C SER A 195 -23.10 15.01 8.38
N LEU A 196 -22.40 16.14 8.24
CA LEU A 196 -21.17 16.20 7.46
C LEU A 196 -20.03 15.45 8.13
N ALA A 197 -19.89 15.60 9.46
CA ALA A 197 -18.92 14.84 10.24
C ALA A 197 -19.18 13.33 10.11
N ILE A 198 -20.45 12.91 10.18
CA ILE A 198 -20.83 11.50 9.97
C ILE A 198 -20.44 11.03 8.57
N VAL A 199 -20.73 11.81 7.52
CA VAL A 199 -20.36 11.46 6.13
C VAL A 199 -18.84 11.34 5.98
N VAL A 200 -18.06 12.27 6.52
CA VAL A 200 -16.59 12.20 6.46
C VAL A 200 -16.07 10.96 7.18
N VAL A 201 -16.60 10.65 8.36
CA VAL A 201 -16.24 9.43 9.10
C VAL A 201 -16.60 8.18 8.30
N LEU A 202 -17.81 8.10 7.74
CA LEU A 202 -18.25 6.97 6.92
C LEU A 202 -17.38 6.80 5.67
N VAL A 203 -17.11 7.87 4.92
CA VAL A 203 -16.23 7.84 3.73
C VAL A 203 -14.81 7.43 4.12
N SER A 204 -14.29 7.92 5.25
CA SER A 204 -12.98 7.53 5.76
C SER A 204 -12.94 6.06 6.16
N VAL A 205 -13.95 5.56 6.87
CA VAL A 205 -14.05 4.14 7.30
C VAL A 205 -14.23 3.20 6.10
N ILE A 206 -15.08 3.56 5.14
CA ILE A 206 -15.26 2.81 3.88
C ILE A 206 -13.94 2.83 3.09
N GLY A 207 -13.29 3.98 2.98
CA GLY A 207 -12.00 4.13 2.30
C GLY A 207 -10.88 3.33 2.97
N ILE A 208 -10.85 3.26 4.31
CA ILE A 208 -9.97 2.35 5.06
C ILE A 208 -10.29 0.90 4.73
N GLY A 209 -11.58 0.51 4.73
CA GLY A 209 -12.01 -0.86 4.41
C GLY A 209 -11.65 -1.27 2.99
N VAL A 210 -11.83 -0.38 2.00
CA VAL A 210 -11.48 -0.60 0.59
C VAL A 210 -9.96 -0.66 0.38
N GLN A 211 -9.19 0.22 1.02
CA GLN A 211 -7.73 0.22 0.91
C GLN A 211 -7.10 -0.94 1.69
N ALA A 212 -7.59 -1.24 2.89
CA ALA A 212 -7.20 -2.42 3.64
C ALA A 212 -7.61 -3.71 2.90
N GLY A 213 -8.75 -3.71 2.21
CA GLY A 213 -9.19 -4.79 1.33
C GLY A 213 -8.24 -4.99 0.15
N ARG A 214 -7.84 -3.91 -0.56
CA ARG A 214 -6.80 -3.94 -1.60
C ARG A 214 -5.44 -4.39 -1.05
N ALA A 215 -5.10 -3.99 0.18
CA ALA A 215 -3.90 -4.42 0.89
C ALA A 215 -3.97 -5.86 1.45
N LYS A 216 -5.19 -6.41 1.62
CA LYS A 216 -5.44 -7.79 2.11
C LYS A 216 -5.58 -8.77 0.96
N ILE A 217 -6.10 -8.35 -0.21
CA ILE A 217 -6.03 -9.12 -1.46
C ILE A 217 -4.57 -9.42 -1.80
N THR A 218 -3.62 -8.61 -1.34
CA THR A 218 -2.17 -8.79 -1.52
C THR A 218 -1.45 -9.52 -0.37
N GLY A 219 -2.17 -9.96 0.65
CA GLY A 219 -1.68 -10.84 1.71
C GLY A 219 -2.06 -12.28 1.38
N ASP A 220 -1.17 -12.98 0.70
CA ASP A 220 -1.34 -14.32 0.12
C ASP A 220 -2.28 -14.34 -1.11
N LEU A 221 -1.82 -13.71 -2.19
CA LEU A 221 -2.44 -13.82 -3.51
C LEU A 221 -2.33 -15.26 -4.01
N THR A 222 -3.22 -16.13 -3.56
CA THR A 222 -3.29 -17.47 -4.12
C THR A 222 -4.10 -17.44 -5.40
N ALA A 223 -3.45 -17.37 -6.57
CA ALA A 223 -4.02 -18.10 -7.71
C ALA A 223 -4.14 -19.57 -7.26
N ALA A 224 -5.09 -20.35 -7.76
CA ALA A 224 -5.35 -21.70 -7.24
C ALA A 224 -4.08 -22.58 -7.16
N ASN A 225 -3.04 -22.24 -7.94
CA ASN A 225 -1.75 -22.93 -8.00
C ASN A 225 -0.53 -22.03 -7.73
N ALA A 226 -0.71 -20.78 -7.29
CA ALA A 226 0.39 -19.83 -7.07
C ALA A 226 0.28 -19.10 -5.73
N SER A 227 1.36 -18.49 -5.22
CA SER A 227 1.31 -17.58 -4.07
C SER A 227 2.49 -16.61 -4.09
N ALA A 228 2.42 -15.53 -3.32
CA ALA A 228 3.56 -14.62 -3.17
C ALA A 228 4.77 -15.32 -2.52
N ALA A 229 4.53 -16.32 -1.66
CA ALA A 229 5.59 -17.02 -0.92
C ALA A 229 6.24 -18.16 -1.69
N ASN A 230 5.47 -18.87 -2.51
CA ASN A 230 5.90 -20.11 -3.16
C ASN A 230 5.93 -20.04 -4.69
N GLY A 231 5.60 -18.88 -5.28
CA GLY A 231 5.42 -18.80 -6.74
C GLY A 231 4.36 -19.78 -7.20
N VAL A 232 4.47 -20.25 -8.45
CA VAL A 232 3.66 -21.36 -8.98
C VAL A 232 4.28 -22.68 -8.55
N VAL A 233 3.50 -23.52 -7.88
CA VAL A 233 3.97 -24.82 -7.38
C VAL A 233 3.66 -25.90 -8.41
N TYR A 234 4.70 -26.55 -8.92
CA TYR A 234 4.62 -27.65 -9.87
C TYR A 234 5.14 -28.94 -9.24
N GLY A 235 4.31 -30.00 -9.29
CA GLY A 235 4.61 -31.29 -8.67
C GLY A 235 4.12 -31.42 -7.23
N LYS A 236 4.11 -32.66 -6.76
CA LYS A 236 3.77 -33.00 -5.37
C LYS A 236 4.97 -32.69 -4.47
N LYS A 237 4.72 -32.56 -3.16
CA LYS A 237 5.80 -32.38 -2.18
C LYS A 237 6.76 -33.58 -2.24
N ALA A 238 8.04 -33.30 -2.46
CA ALA A 238 9.11 -34.28 -2.59
C ALA A 238 10.27 -33.99 -1.61
N ALA A 239 11.31 -34.83 -1.63
CA ALA A 239 12.49 -34.65 -0.78
C ALA A 239 13.28 -33.37 -1.14
N ALA A 240 13.32 -33.02 -2.43
CA ALA A 240 13.84 -31.74 -2.91
C ALA A 240 12.69 -30.76 -3.19
N THR A 241 12.79 -29.55 -2.66
CA THR A 241 12.04 -28.38 -3.14
C THR A 241 13.01 -27.48 -3.87
N VAL A 242 12.74 -27.23 -5.15
CA VAL A 242 13.55 -26.37 -6.01
C VAL A 242 12.81 -25.05 -6.21
N ASP A 243 13.39 -23.94 -5.75
CA ASP A 243 12.90 -22.61 -6.08
C ASP A 243 13.67 -22.06 -7.25
N VAL A 244 12.96 -21.70 -8.31
CA VAL A 244 13.53 -21.07 -9.49
C VAL A 244 12.97 -19.66 -9.57
N TYR A 245 13.85 -18.67 -9.44
CA TYR A 245 13.52 -17.26 -9.52
C TYR A 245 13.93 -16.74 -10.89
N GLU A 246 12.95 -16.28 -11.66
CA GLU A 246 13.11 -16.07 -13.10
C GLU A 246 12.43 -14.79 -13.56
N ASP A 247 12.91 -14.25 -14.67
CA ASP A 247 12.25 -13.16 -15.39
C ASP A 247 12.13 -13.56 -16.86
N PHE A 248 10.93 -13.42 -17.43
CA PHE A 248 10.64 -13.85 -18.80
C PHE A 248 11.43 -13.07 -19.86
N GLN A 249 12.02 -11.91 -19.56
CA GLN A 249 12.90 -11.20 -20.48
C GLN A 249 14.39 -11.58 -20.33
N CYS A 250 14.76 -12.30 -19.26
CA CYS A 250 16.16 -12.57 -18.94
C CYS A 250 16.74 -13.67 -19.86
N PRO A 251 17.83 -13.39 -20.61
CA PRO A 251 18.46 -14.36 -21.49
C PRO A 251 19.16 -15.49 -20.72
N ASN A 252 19.64 -15.22 -19.50
CA ASN A 252 20.22 -16.26 -18.65
C ASN A 252 19.13 -17.21 -18.12
N CYS A 253 17.90 -16.72 -17.89
CA CYS A 253 16.76 -17.58 -17.54
C CYS A 253 16.43 -18.49 -18.72
N GLN A 254 16.37 -17.97 -19.94
CA GLN A 254 16.18 -18.80 -21.13
C GLN A 254 17.26 -19.87 -21.26
N ALA A 255 18.54 -19.51 -21.09
CA ALA A 255 19.64 -20.47 -21.18
C ALA A 255 19.52 -21.57 -20.12
N PHE A 256 19.15 -21.20 -18.89
CA PHE A 256 18.89 -22.16 -17.82
C PHE A 256 17.72 -23.09 -18.14
N GLU A 257 16.57 -22.54 -18.57
CA GLU A 257 15.38 -23.35 -18.90
C GLU A 257 15.63 -24.30 -20.06
N GLN A 258 16.36 -23.87 -21.10
CA GLN A 258 16.75 -24.74 -22.21
C GLN A 258 17.68 -25.88 -21.77
N ALA A 259 18.51 -25.66 -20.76
CA ALA A 259 19.44 -26.66 -20.25
C ALA A 259 18.81 -27.60 -19.19
N ALA A 260 17.94 -27.06 -18.33
CA ALA A 260 17.47 -27.74 -17.13
C ALA A 260 15.99 -28.10 -17.11
N GLY A 261 15.14 -27.42 -17.87
CA GLY A 261 13.68 -27.56 -17.81
C GLY A 261 13.19 -29.00 -17.99
N ALA A 262 13.69 -29.70 -19.02
CA ALA A 262 13.32 -31.09 -19.27
C ALA A 262 13.76 -32.06 -18.14
N THR A 263 14.87 -31.76 -17.46
CA THR A 263 15.33 -32.57 -16.32
C THR A 263 14.49 -32.30 -15.09
N LEU A 264 14.15 -31.03 -14.82
CA LEU A 264 13.24 -30.66 -13.75
C LEU A 264 11.85 -31.29 -13.92
N GLU A 265 11.31 -31.29 -15.14
CA GLU A 265 10.05 -31.96 -15.45
C GLU A 265 10.14 -33.47 -15.18
N ALA A 266 11.21 -34.13 -15.63
CA ALA A 266 11.43 -35.55 -15.36
C ALA A 266 11.54 -35.86 -13.86
N ASP A 267 12.24 -35.03 -13.09
CA ASP A 267 12.38 -35.17 -11.63
C ASP A 267 11.04 -34.93 -10.89
N VAL A 268 10.20 -34.01 -11.39
CA VAL A 268 8.84 -33.80 -10.87
C VAL A 268 7.94 -35.00 -11.15
N VAL A 269 7.97 -35.52 -12.38
CA VAL A 269 7.20 -36.72 -12.78
C VAL A 269 7.65 -37.95 -11.97
N ALA A 270 8.95 -38.07 -11.71
CA ALA A 270 9.52 -39.12 -10.86
C ALA A 270 9.32 -38.87 -9.35
N ASN A 271 8.69 -37.76 -8.95
CA ASN A 271 8.46 -37.36 -7.56
C ASN A 271 9.75 -37.22 -6.72
N LYS A 272 10.87 -36.86 -7.37
CA LYS A 272 12.14 -36.54 -6.73
C LYS A 272 12.21 -35.08 -6.27
N ALA A 273 11.56 -34.20 -7.03
CA ALA A 273 11.53 -32.76 -6.76
C ALA A 273 10.10 -32.18 -6.85
N GLN A 274 9.85 -31.17 -6.03
CA GLN A 274 8.80 -30.17 -6.25
C GLN A 274 9.46 -28.90 -6.74
N VAL A 275 8.91 -28.28 -7.78
CA VAL A 275 9.45 -27.02 -8.32
C VAL A 275 8.52 -25.86 -7.98
N ARG A 276 9.10 -24.75 -7.56
CA ARG A 276 8.43 -23.49 -7.23
C ARG A 276 8.97 -22.42 -8.16
N TYR A 277 8.16 -22.04 -9.15
CA TYR A 277 8.49 -21.03 -10.14
C TYR A 277 8.07 -19.65 -9.65
N HIS A 278 9.05 -18.82 -9.30
CA HIS A 278 8.84 -17.43 -8.90
C HIS A 278 9.06 -16.54 -10.11
N THR A 279 7.98 -16.25 -10.84
CA THR A 279 8.00 -15.38 -12.02
C THR A 279 8.03 -13.91 -11.59
N MET A 280 9.19 -13.29 -11.77
CA MET A 280 9.51 -11.94 -11.33
C MET A 280 9.41 -10.92 -12.47
N ALA A 281 9.43 -9.64 -12.12
CA ALA A 281 9.41 -8.52 -13.06
C ALA A 281 10.60 -7.55 -12.85
N PHE A 282 11.82 -8.08 -12.80
CA PHE A 282 13.06 -7.29 -12.64
C PHE A 282 13.39 -6.44 -13.87
N LEU A 283 13.09 -6.95 -15.06
CA LEU A 283 13.49 -6.34 -16.32
C LEU A 283 12.39 -5.48 -16.96
N ASP A 284 11.31 -5.17 -16.21
CA ASP A 284 10.24 -4.30 -16.69
C ASP A 284 10.74 -2.91 -17.14
N GLY A 285 11.74 -2.38 -16.42
CA GLY A 285 12.42 -1.13 -16.79
C GLY A 285 13.20 -1.22 -18.10
N ASN A 286 13.59 -2.43 -18.50
CA ASN A 286 14.34 -2.75 -19.71
C ASN A 286 13.42 -3.19 -20.87
N SER A 287 12.10 -3.01 -20.77
CA SER A 287 11.14 -3.40 -21.82
C SER A 287 10.65 -2.24 -22.71
N ASN A 288 11.43 -1.18 -22.88
CA ASN A 288 11.08 0.02 -23.69
C ASN A 288 9.66 0.55 -23.40
N GLY A 289 9.27 0.61 -22.12
CA GLY A 289 7.96 1.09 -21.66
C GLY A 289 6.81 0.07 -21.75
N ASN A 290 7.00 -1.09 -22.37
CA ASN A 290 5.93 -2.09 -22.55
C ASN A 290 5.65 -2.96 -21.31
N ARG A 291 6.53 -2.94 -20.29
CA ARG A 291 6.43 -3.77 -19.08
C ARG A 291 6.33 -5.26 -19.39
N TYR A 292 7.26 -5.77 -20.21
CA TYR A 292 7.12 -7.11 -20.76
C TYR A 292 7.23 -8.17 -19.66
N SER A 293 8.17 -8.04 -18.74
CA SER A 293 8.38 -9.03 -17.67
C SER A 293 7.14 -9.19 -16.79
N SER A 294 6.51 -8.11 -16.35
CA SER A 294 5.31 -8.17 -15.50
C SER A 294 4.08 -8.65 -16.26
N ARG A 295 3.91 -8.26 -17.52
CA ARG A 295 2.81 -8.75 -18.36
C ARG A 295 2.97 -10.22 -18.73
N ALA A 296 4.18 -10.67 -19.06
CA ALA A 296 4.48 -12.07 -19.31
C ALA A 296 4.28 -12.91 -18.04
N ALA A 297 4.73 -12.42 -16.88
CA ALA A 297 4.49 -13.06 -15.59
C ALA A 297 3.00 -13.13 -15.23
N ASN A 298 2.24 -12.06 -15.51
CA ASN A 298 0.79 -12.06 -15.39
C ASN A 298 0.14 -13.10 -16.31
N ALA A 299 0.56 -13.17 -17.57
CA ALA A 299 0.04 -14.15 -18.53
C ALA A 299 0.37 -15.60 -18.12
N ALA A 300 1.56 -15.84 -17.58
CA ALA A 300 1.92 -17.15 -17.05
C ALA A 300 1.04 -17.51 -15.84
N LEU A 301 0.82 -16.59 -14.91
CA LEU A 301 -0.11 -16.81 -13.79
C LEU A 301 -1.55 -17.03 -14.27
N CYS A 302 -1.99 -16.36 -15.35
CA CYS A 302 -3.28 -16.65 -15.99
C CYS A 302 -3.35 -18.08 -16.54
N ALA A 303 -2.25 -18.60 -17.11
CA ALA A 303 -2.17 -20.01 -17.50
C ALA A 303 -2.22 -20.95 -16.28
N SER A 304 -1.68 -20.52 -15.14
CA SER A 304 -1.72 -21.30 -13.89
C SER A 304 -3.13 -21.46 -13.31
N ASP A 305 -4.08 -20.58 -13.66
CA ASP A 305 -5.49 -20.74 -13.27
C ASP A 305 -6.13 -21.98 -13.90
N ALA A 306 -5.60 -22.41 -15.06
CA ALA A 306 -5.98 -23.66 -15.72
C ALA A 306 -5.24 -24.90 -15.19
N GLY A 307 -4.33 -24.73 -14.21
CA GLY A 307 -3.54 -25.78 -13.60
C GLY A 307 -2.03 -25.56 -13.76
N ALA A 308 -1.23 -26.12 -12.84
CA ALA A 308 0.23 -26.01 -12.88
C ALA A 308 0.84 -26.62 -14.16
N ALA A 309 0.23 -27.65 -14.75
CA ALA A 309 0.67 -28.21 -16.03
C ALA A 309 0.45 -27.25 -17.23
N ALA A 310 -0.63 -26.45 -17.19
CA ALA A 310 -0.85 -25.41 -18.21
C ALA A 310 0.13 -24.25 -18.04
N PHE A 311 0.46 -23.90 -16.79
CA PHE A 311 1.55 -22.96 -16.50
C PHE A 311 2.88 -23.41 -17.09
N VAL A 312 3.34 -24.63 -16.81
CA VAL A 312 4.66 -25.10 -17.29
C VAL A 312 4.73 -25.10 -18.82
N LYS A 313 3.70 -25.61 -19.51
CA LYS A 313 3.66 -25.56 -20.98
C LYS A 313 3.73 -24.15 -21.54
N PHE A 314 3.06 -23.20 -20.89
CA PHE A 314 3.08 -21.79 -21.31
C PHE A 314 4.42 -21.12 -21.00
N HIS A 315 4.96 -21.37 -19.81
CA HIS A 315 6.28 -20.94 -19.36
C HIS A 315 7.38 -21.41 -20.32
N ASP A 316 7.38 -22.68 -20.72
CA ASP A 316 8.31 -23.24 -21.72
C ASP A 316 8.22 -22.49 -23.05
N VAL A 317 7.00 -22.16 -23.50
CA VAL A 317 6.80 -21.39 -24.74
C VAL A 317 7.39 -20.00 -24.61
N LEU A 318 7.21 -19.31 -23.48
CA LEU A 318 7.75 -17.97 -23.26
C LEU A 318 9.28 -17.93 -23.31
N PHE A 319 9.96 -18.99 -22.91
CA PHE A 319 11.43 -19.09 -22.97
C PHE A 319 11.99 -19.62 -24.29
N LYS A 320 11.16 -19.92 -25.31
CA LYS A 320 11.68 -20.30 -26.64
C LYS A 320 12.46 -19.16 -27.29
N ALA A 321 13.52 -19.49 -28.02
CA ALA A 321 14.41 -18.53 -28.68
C ALA A 321 13.69 -17.55 -29.64
N ASN A 322 12.60 -17.99 -30.27
CA ASN A 322 11.78 -17.16 -31.17
C ASN A 322 10.60 -16.45 -30.47
N VAL A 323 10.40 -16.68 -29.17
CA VAL A 323 9.32 -16.11 -28.35
C VAL A 323 9.87 -15.09 -27.35
N GLN A 324 10.91 -15.44 -26.60
CA GLN A 324 11.53 -14.51 -25.66
C GLN A 324 12.08 -13.29 -26.43
N PRO A 325 11.63 -12.07 -26.12
CA PRO A 325 12.17 -10.86 -26.73
C PRO A 325 13.54 -10.54 -26.14
N LYS A 326 14.41 -9.98 -26.96
CA LYS A 326 15.69 -9.44 -26.48
C LYS A 326 15.45 -8.35 -25.42
N GLU A 327 16.28 -8.31 -24.39
CA GLU A 327 16.31 -7.19 -23.43
C GLU A 327 16.49 -5.84 -24.14
N GLY A 328 15.88 -4.79 -23.59
CA GLY A 328 15.89 -3.45 -24.17
C GLY A 328 14.89 -3.23 -25.32
N THR A 329 14.19 -4.27 -25.78
CA THR A 329 13.17 -4.15 -26.83
C THR A 329 11.76 -3.96 -26.24
N SER A 330 10.81 -3.59 -27.09
CA SER A 330 9.40 -3.41 -26.70
C SER A 330 8.70 -4.70 -26.28
N GLY A 331 9.33 -5.87 -26.28
CA GLY A 331 8.68 -7.11 -25.85
C GLY A 331 7.52 -7.58 -26.74
N ARG A 332 6.56 -8.31 -26.16
CA ARG A 332 5.38 -8.87 -26.86
C ARG A 332 4.07 -8.21 -26.46
N SER A 333 3.07 -8.30 -27.34
CA SER A 333 1.71 -7.81 -27.11
C SER A 333 0.85 -8.84 -26.34
N ASP A 334 -0.32 -8.41 -25.85
CA ASP A 334 -1.25 -9.33 -25.20
C ASP A 334 -1.85 -10.34 -26.20
N ALA A 335 -2.00 -9.93 -27.47
CA ALA A 335 -2.41 -10.82 -28.54
C ALA A 335 -1.37 -11.94 -28.78
N ASP A 336 -0.08 -11.62 -28.67
CA ASP A 336 0.99 -12.62 -28.77
C ASP A 336 0.88 -13.63 -27.62
N PHE A 337 0.64 -13.19 -26.37
CA PHE A 337 0.45 -14.09 -25.23
C PHE A 337 -0.72 -15.07 -25.45
N ILE A 338 -1.82 -14.60 -26.03
CA ILE A 338 -2.96 -15.46 -26.38
C ILE A 338 -2.55 -16.49 -27.45
N GLY A 339 -1.78 -16.09 -28.46
CA GLY A 339 -1.22 -17.00 -29.46
C GLY A 339 -0.27 -18.04 -28.85
N TYR A 340 0.57 -17.65 -27.89
CA TYR A 340 1.47 -18.56 -27.18
C TYR A 340 0.72 -19.57 -26.32
N ALA A 341 -0.44 -19.20 -25.76
CA ALA A 341 -1.30 -20.13 -25.02
C ALA A 341 -1.83 -21.25 -25.94
N GLN A 342 -2.21 -20.89 -27.16
CA GLN A 342 -2.61 -21.87 -28.18
C GLN A 342 -1.42 -22.75 -28.59
N GLN A 343 -0.23 -22.15 -28.79
CA GLN A 343 0.99 -22.89 -29.12
C GLN A 343 1.43 -23.85 -27.99
N ALA A 344 1.18 -23.48 -26.73
CA ALA A 344 1.40 -24.33 -25.55
C ALA A 344 0.38 -25.47 -25.43
N GLY A 345 -0.63 -25.53 -26.30
CA GLY A 345 -1.64 -26.58 -26.33
C GLY A 345 -2.71 -26.44 -25.25
N LEU A 346 -2.98 -25.20 -24.77
CA LEU A 346 -4.13 -24.96 -23.90
C LEU A 346 -5.43 -25.16 -24.69
N ALA A 347 -6.42 -25.79 -24.05
CA ALA A 347 -7.72 -26.03 -24.66
C ALA A 347 -8.44 -24.70 -24.96
N PRO A 348 -9.33 -24.64 -25.97
CA PRO A 348 -10.00 -23.39 -26.35
C PRO A 348 -10.68 -22.66 -25.18
N ALA A 349 -11.34 -23.40 -24.28
CA ALA A 349 -11.95 -22.82 -23.09
C ALA A 349 -10.92 -22.18 -22.13
N GLN A 350 -9.75 -22.80 -21.96
CA GLN A 350 -8.66 -22.27 -21.14
C GLN A 350 -8.07 -21.00 -21.77
N VAL A 351 -7.93 -20.96 -23.10
CA VAL A 351 -7.45 -19.79 -23.84
C VAL A 351 -8.43 -18.61 -23.70
N THR A 352 -9.74 -18.85 -23.71
CA THR A 352 -10.76 -17.81 -23.47
C THR A 352 -10.64 -17.20 -22.07
N THR A 353 -10.49 -18.05 -21.04
CA THR A 353 -10.28 -17.57 -19.66
C THR A 353 -8.97 -16.79 -19.55
N LEU A 354 -7.88 -17.32 -20.12
CA LEU A 354 -6.58 -16.65 -20.13
C LEU A 354 -6.65 -15.29 -20.82
N THR A 355 -7.36 -15.17 -21.93
CA THR A 355 -7.54 -13.90 -22.66
C THR A 355 -8.12 -12.82 -21.76
N THR A 356 -9.18 -13.15 -21.02
CA THR A 356 -9.83 -12.21 -20.09
C THR A 356 -8.89 -11.83 -18.94
N CYS A 357 -8.17 -12.80 -18.39
CA CYS A 357 -7.20 -12.60 -17.32
C CYS A 357 -5.99 -11.73 -17.76
N VAL A 358 -5.48 -11.95 -18.97
CA VAL A 358 -4.37 -11.17 -19.56
C VAL A 358 -4.80 -9.73 -19.79
N GLN A 359 -5.92 -9.51 -20.47
CA GLN A 359 -6.41 -8.17 -20.82
C GLN A 359 -6.77 -7.31 -19.60
N SER A 360 -7.16 -7.95 -18.49
CA SER A 360 -7.46 -7.26 -17.24
C SER A 360 -6.26 -7.11 -16.30
N GLU A 361 -5.07 -7.61 -16.68
CA GLU A 361 -3.88 -7.72 -15.82
C GLU A 361 -4.21 -8.33 -14.43
N GLN A 362 -5.06 -9.37 -14.40
CA GLN A 362 -5.69 -9.88 -13.17
C GLN A 362 -4.68 -10.26 -12.07
N HIS A 363 -3.52 -10.79 -12.43
CA HIS A 363 -2.48 -11.25 -11.52
C HIS A 363 -1.34 -10.25 -11.33
N LYS A 364 -1.45 -9.01 -11.82
CA LYS A 364 -0.42 -7.97 -11.67
C LYS A 364 0.04 -7.78 -10.22
N ALA A 365 -0.91 -7.74 -9.29
CA ALA A 365 -0.61 -7.59 -7.87
C ALA A 365 0.21 -8.78 -7.33
N LEU A 366 0.03 -9.97 -7.90
CA LEU A 366 0.72 -11.19 -7.47
C LEU A 366 2.13 -11.22 -8.03
N VAL A 367 2.31 -10.86 -9.30
CA VAL A 367 3.64 -10.65 -9.88
C VAL A 367 4.46 -9.67 -9.05
N GLN A 368 3.84 -8.53 -8.66
CA GLN A 368 4.49 -7.54 -7.82
C GLN A 368 4.85 -8.14 -6.45
N ALA A 369 3.92 -8.85 -5.80
CA ALA A 369 4.18 -9.47 -4.50
C ALA A 369 5.28 -10.55 -4.54
N ILE A 370 5.31 -11.39 -5.58
CA ILE A 370 6.39 -12.36 -5.81
C ILE A 370 7.73 -11.63 -5.99
N THR A 371 7.75 -10.58 -6.83
CA THR A 371 8.98 -9.81 -7.12
C THR A 371 9.54 -9.14 -5.86
N GLU A 372 8.68 -8.44 -5.10
CA GLU A 372 9.05 -7.78 -3.85
C GLU A 372 9.55 -8.77 -2.80
N ARG A 373 8.85 -9.89 -2.63
CA ARG A 373 9.21 -10.90 -1.63
C ARG A 373 10.53 -11.58 -1.99
N SER A 374 10.71 -11.97 -3.25
CA SER A 374 11.96 -12.56 -3.74
C SER A 374 13.15 -11.64 -3.51
N SER A 375 12.99 -10.35 -3.81
CA SER A 375 14.01 -9.32 -3.56
C SER A 375 14.34 -9.20 -2.06
N ALA A 376 13.31 -9.19 -1.21
CA ALA A 376 13.49 -9.17 0.25
C ALA A 376 14.19 -10.42 0.81
N HIS A 377 14.09 -11.55 0.09
CA HIS A 377 14.83 -12.78 0.38
C HIS A 377 16.25 -12.80 -0.22
N GLY A 378 16.74 -11.68 -0.76
CA GLY A 378 18.11 -11.54 -1.24
C GLY A 378 18.33 -12.01 -2.68
N VAL A 379 17.27 -12.27 -3.45
CA VAL A 379 17.38 -12.51 -4.88
C VAL A 379 17.69 -11.20 -5.58
N THR A 380 18.93 -11.01 -6.03
CA THR A 380 19.39 -9.78 -6.70
C THR A 380 19.59 -9.93 -8.21
N GLY A 381 19.30 -11.10 -8.76
CA GLY A 381 19.41 -11.37 -10.19
C GLY A 381 18.72 -12.68 -10.57
N THR A 382 18.47 -12.84 -11.87
CA THR A 382 17.82 -14.02 -12.43
C THR A 382 18.72 -14.66 -13.51
N PRO A 383 18.73 -16.00 -13.64
CA PRO A 383 18.06 -16.95 -12.77
C PRO A 383 18.78 -17.04 -11.41
N THR A 384 18.01 -17.24 -10.35
CA THR A 384 18.53 -17.68 -9.04
C THR A 384 17.83 -18.97 -8.68
N VAL A 385 18.59 -19.99 -8.26
CA VAL A 385 18.05 -21.31 -7.94
C VAL A 385 18.42 -21.71 -6.53
N TYR A 386 17.43 -22.16 -5.76
CA TYR A 386 17.62 -22.79 -4.45
C TYR A 386 17.15 -24.23 -4.47
N VAL A 387 17.86 -25.10 -3.75
CA VAL A 387 17.40 -26.45 -3.45
C VAL A 387 17.32 -26.59 -1.93
N ASN A 388 16.11 -26.85 -1.41
CA ASN A 388 15.81 -26.88 0.03
C ASN A 388 16.31 -25.64 0.79
N GLY A 389 16.10 -24.46 0.20
CA GLY A 389 16.50 -23.17 0.79
C GLY A 389 18.00 -22.86 0.72
N LYS A 390 18.82 -23.69 0.05
CA LYS A 390 20.23 -23.42 -0.20
C LYS A 390 20.45 -22.98 -1.65
N GLN A 391 20.97 -21.77 -1.84
CA GLN A 391 21.25 -21.22 -3.17
C GLN A 391 22.37 -22.02 -3.86
N LEU A 392 22.18 -22.30 -5.15
CA LEU A 392 23.24 -22.86 -5.99
C LEU A 392 24.29 -21.78 -6.30
N LYS A 393 25.57 -22.14 -6.22
CA LYS A 393 26.68 -21.24 -6.54
C LYS A 393 26.85 -21.05 -8.05
N THR A 394 26.65 -22.12 -8.80
CA THR A 394 26.59 -22.13 -10.26
C THR A 394 25.20 -22.62 -10.66
N VAL A 395 24.57 -21.89 -11.58
CA VAL A 395 23.22 -22.20 -12.05
C VAL A 395 23.34 -22.96 -13.37
N ASP A 396 23.73 -24.23 -13.25
CA ASP A 396 23.89 -25.18 -14.36
C ASP A 396 23.25 -26.53 -14.02
N LEU A 397 23.02 -27.36 -15.05
CA LEU A 397 22.35 -28.65 -14.90
C LEU A 397 23.09 -29.61 -13.97
N ALA A 398 24.43 -29.60 -13.96
CA ALA A 398 25.22 -30.53 -13.16
C ALA A 398 25.11 -30.20 -11.66
N ALA A 399 25.21 -28.92 -11.30
CA ALA A 399 25.03 -28.46 -9.92
C ALA A 399 23.61 -28.71 -9.41
N LEU A 400 22.60 -28.49 -10.26
CA LEU A 400 21.19 -28.74 -9.93
C LEU A 400 20.91 -30.21 -9.68
N THR A 401 21.28 -31.09 -10.62
CA THR A 401 21.08 -32.53 -10.51
C THR A 401 21.81 -33.12 -9.30
N ALA A 402 23.04 -32.69 -9.02
CA ALA A 402 23.78 -33.10 -7.84
C ALA A 402 23.08 -32.65 -6.53
N ALA A 403 22.52 -31.44 -6.49
CA ALA A 403 21.80 -30.93 -5.33
C ALA A 403 20.48 -31.65 -5.08
N ILE A 404 19.71 -31.95 -6.14
CA ILE A 404 18.46 -32.73 -6.05
C ILE A 404 18.77 -34.16 -5.59
N ALA A 405 19.75 -34.82 -6.21
CA ALA A 405 20.16 -36.17 -5.82
C ALA A 405 20.63 -36.24 -4.36
N ALA A 406 21.37 -35.24 -3.88
CA ALA A 406 21.80 -35.16 -2.49
C ALA A 406 20.65 -34.92 -1.50
N ALA A 407 19.58 -34.23 -1.92
CA ALA A 407 18.37 -34.06 -1.13
C ALA A 407 17.54 -35.35 -1.09
N ASP A 408 17.38 -36.01 -2.24
CA ASP A 408 16.66 -37.27 -2.37
C ASP A 408 17.30 -38.39 -1.54
N ALA A 409 18.64 -38.49 -1.57
CA ALA A 409 19.39 -39.46 -0.77
C ALA A 409 19.26 -39.26 0.75
N LYS A 410 18.89 -38.07 1.22
CA LYS A 410 18.68 -37.78 2.66
C LYS A 410 17.25 -38.07 3.14
N GLY A 411 16.31 -38.33 2.23
CA GLY A 411 14.88 -38.40 2.55
C GLY A 411 14.28 -37.04 2.94
N PRO A 412 12.95 -36.95 3.15
CA PRO A 412 12.27 -35.68 3.43
C PRO A 412 12.86 -34.98 4.67
N ALA A 413 13.21 -33.71 4.53
CA ALA A 413 13.70 -32.91 5.66
C ALA A 413 12.69 -32.92 6.83
N PRO A 414 13.12 -33.13 8.08
CA PRO A 414 12.26 -32.94 9.24
C PRO A 414 11.72 -31.52 9.26
N VAL A 415 10.41 -31.37 9.53
CA VAL A 415 9.80 -30.06 9.76
C VAL A 415 10.55 -29.38 10.91
N PRO A 416 11.07 -28.15 10.75
CA PRO A 416 11.74 -27.47 11.85
C PRO A 416 10.73 -27.27 13.00
N SER A 417 11.02 -27.90 14.14
CA SER A 417 10.31 -27.59 15.39
C SER A 417 10.60 -26.13 15.76
N PRO A 418 9.59 -25.36 16.22
CA PRO A 418 9.79 -23.97 16.60
C PRO A 418 10.86 -23.91 17.70
N THR A 419 11.95 -23.21 17.42
CA THR A 419 12.98 -22.94 18.43
C THR A 419 12.33 -22.09 19.53
N PRO A 420 12.38 -22.51 20.80
CA PRO A 420 11.83 -21.69 21.87
C PRO A 420 12.61 -20.38 21.97
N ILE A 421 11.86 -19.28 22.01
CA ILE A 421 12.37 -17.92 22.22
C ILE A 421 13.16 -17.88 23.54
N PRO A 422 14.38 -17.33 23.58
CA PRO A 422 15.11 -17.18 24.83
C PRO A 422 14.33 -16.22 25.74
N THR A 423 13.95 -16.72 26.92
CA THR A 423 13.32 -15.94 27.99
C THR A 423 14.28 -14.85 28.45
N PRO A 424 13.83 -13.60 28.67
CA PRO A 424 14.71 -12.53 29.12
C PRO A 424 15.28 -12.83 30.50
N THR A 425 16.61 -12.77 30.59
CA THR A 425 17.40 -12.95 31.81
C THR A 425 16.97 -11.95 32.87
N SER A 426 16.36 -12.42 33.95
CA SER A 426 16.10 -11.59 35.13
C SER A 426 17.43 -11.27 35.80
N THR A 427 17.77 -9.98 35.88
CA THR A 427 18.81 -9.46 36.75
C THR A 427 18.49 -9.83 38.20
N LYS A 428 19.32 -10.68 38.83
CA LYS A 428 19.22 -10.92 40.29
C LYS A 428 20.16 -9.98 41.04
N SER A 429 19.54 -9.12 41.84
CA SER A 429 20.14 -8.45 43.00
C SER A 429 20.81 -9.46 43.94
N ALA A 430 21.83 -8.96 44.62
CA ALA A 430 22.74 -9.69 45.48
C ALA A 430 22.13 -10.19 46.81
N THR A 431 22.78 -11.25 47.32
CA THR A 431 22.97 -11.66 48.73
C THR A 431 21.80 -12.29 49.50
N VAL A 432 21.95 -13.54 49.97
CA VAL A 432 22.42 -13.94 51.33
C VAL A 432 22.46 -15.48 51.43
N SER A 433 23.44 -15.94 52.23
CA SER A 433 23.97 -17.29 52.48
C SER A 433 23.05 -18.27 53.25
N LYS A 434 23.10 -19.58 52.93
CA LYS A 434 23.52 -20.70 53.82
C LYS A 434 23.25 -22.11 53.22
N SER A 435 24.20 -23.01 53.49
CA SER A 435 24.35 -24.45 53.11
C SER A 435 23.55 -25.41 54.03
N PRO A 436 23.59 -26.77 53.93
CA PRO A 436 23.57 -27.73 52.79
C PRO A 436 22.49 -28.87 52.92
N SER A 437 22.29 -29.62 51.82
CA SER A 437 21.88 -31.06 51.61
C SER A 437 21.41 -31.96 52.78
N PRO A 438 20.56 -33.01 52.59
CA PRO A 438 20.76 -34.05 51.55
C PRO A 438 19.52 -34.85 51.00
N LYS A 439 19.78 -35.55 49.88
CA LYS A 439 19.35 -36.92 49.49
C LYS A 439 17.85 -37.34 49.41
N ALA A 440 17.48 -37.67 48.17
CA ALA A 440 17.07 -39.00 47.66
C ALA A 440 15.69 -39.61 47.99
N SER A 441 15.27 -40.47 47.04
CA SER A 441 14.15 -41.43 47.04
C SER A 441 12.87 -40.88 46.36
N SER A 442 12.64 -41.11 45.08
CA SER A 442 12.19 -42.36 44.40
C SER A 442 10.69 -42.68 44.57
N SER A 443 10.12 -43.16 43.46
CA SER A 443 8.94 -44.04 43.35
C SER A 443 7.57 -43.42 42.98
N THR A 444 7.23 -43.62 41.69
CA THR A 444 5.99 -44.24 41.14
C THR A 444 4.58 -43.71 41.46
N LYS A 445 3.91 -43.21 40.38
CA LYS A 445 2.58 -43.57 39.78
C LYS A 445 1.30 -43.60 40.66
N PRO A 446 0.07 -43.53 40.08
CA PRO A 446 -0.36 -43.56 38.67
C PRO A 446 -0.73 -42.21 38.06
#